data_AF-A0A6J4KE32-F1
#
_entry.id   AF-A0A6J4KE32-F1
#
_cell.length_a   1.000
_cell.length_b   1.000
_cell.length_c   1.000
_cell.angle_alpha   90.00
_cell.angle_beta   90.00
_cell.angle_gamma   90.00
#
_symmetry.space_group_name_H-M   'P 1'
#
loop_
_entity.id
_entity.type
_entity.pdbx_description
1 polymer ?
#
loop_
_entity_poly.entity_id
_entity_poly.type
_entity_poly.pdbx_seq_one_letter_code
_entity_poly.pdbx_strand_id
1 'polypeptide(L)' 'MTIPDTTAGAPRTVAVLGATGRTGRRAVEYALADGLAVRALARTPADLADLAHPRLAVAQGDATDAGAV' A
#
# COMPACT_ATOMS: atom_id res chain seq x y z
N MET A 1 -11.01 -16.71 -17.29
CA MET A 1 -11.29 -15.26 -17.30
C MET A 1 -10.00 -14.54 -16.92
N THR A 2 -9.14 -14.31 -17.91
CA THR A 2 -7.83 -13.68 -17.76
C THR A 2 -8.02 -12.20 -18.08
N ILE A 3 -7.84 -11.33 -17.09
CA ILE A 3 -7.74 -9.88 -17.35
C ILE A 3 -6.35 -9.67 -17.99
N PRO A 4 -6.26 -8.99 -19.15
CA PRO A 4 -4.95 -8.62 -19.69
C PRO A 4 -4.26 -7.66 -18.72
N ASP A 5 -3.03 -8.00 -18.30
CA ASP A 5 -2.12 -7.08 -17.60
C ASP A 5 -1.94 -5.80 -18.43
N THR A 6 -2.74 -4.78 -18.13
CA THR A 6 -2.88 -3.56 -18.95
C THR A 6 -1.83 -2.49 -18.62
N THR A 7 -0.69 -2.81 -18.02
CA THR A 7 0.27 -1.74 -17.67
C THR A 7 1.67 -2.00 -18.19
N ALA A 8 1.86 -1.47 -19.39
CA ALA A 8 3.14 -1.13 -19.99
C ALA A 8 4.03 -0.30 -19.04
N GLY A 9 5.27 -0.75 -18.85
CA GLY A 9 6.45 0.12 -18.95
C GLY A 9 6.82 1.11 -17.85
N ALA A 10 6.26 1.08 -16.64
CA ALA A 10 6.72 1.93 -15.53
C ALA A 10 6.80 1.17 -14.20
N PRO A 11 7.72 1.53 -13.26
CA PRO A 11 7.73 0.97 -11.92
C PRO A 11 6.39 1.30 -11.23
N ARG A 12 5.50 0.31 -11.17
CA ARG A 12 4.14 0.45 -10.65
C ARG A 12 4.21 0.54 -9.13
N THR A 13 4.13 1.77 -8.63
CA THR A 13 3.98 2.05 -7.20
C THR A 13 2.51 2.31 -6.90
N VAL A 14 1.93 1.55 -6.00
CA VAL A 14 0.53 1.67 -5.57
C VAL A 14 0.48 2.35 -4.21
N ALA A 15 -0.28 3.44 -4.09
CA ALA A 15 -0.56 4.07 -2.81
C ALA A 15 -1.83 3.47 -2.20
N VAL A 16 -1.76 2.99 -0.97
CA VAL A 16 -2.89 2.43 -0.21
C VAL A 16 -3.16 3.32 0.99
N LEU A 17 -4.28 4.05 0.94
CA LEU A 17 -4.78 4.82 2.06
C LEU A 17 -5.62 3.91 2.96
N GLY A 18 -5.38 3.96 4.28
CA GLY A 18 -6.08 3.07 5.22
C GLY A 18 -5.55 1.64 5.22
N ALA A 19 -4.25 1.47 4.98
CA ALA A 19 -3.57 0.18 4.97
C ALA A 19 -3.71 -0.60 6.30
N THR A 20 -4.00 0.08 7.42
CA THR A 20 -4.26 -0.53 8.73
C THR A 20 -5.64 -1.21 8.84
N GLY A 21 -6.54 -0.99 7.89
CA GLY A 21 -7.88 -1.60 7.89
C GLY A 21 -7.91 -3.04 7.39
N ARG A 22 -9.07 -3.71 7.55
CA ARG A 22 -9.29 -5.11 7.09
C ARG A 22 -9.02 -5.29 5.59
N THR A 23 -9.49 -4.35 4.77
CA THR A 23 -9.31 -4.40 3.31
C THR A 23 -7.95 -3.85 2.89
N GLY A 24 -7.50 -2.75 3.51
CA GLY A 24 -6.22 -2.12 3.20
C GLY A 24 -5.04 -3.07 3.37
N ARG A 25 -5.03 -3.84 4.46
CA ARG A 25 -4.01 -4.88 4.70
C ARG A 25 -3.96 -5.91 3.58
N ARG A 26 -5.11 -6.44 3.15
CA ARG A 26 -5.19 -7.40 2.05
C ARG A 26 -4.74 -6.80 0.72
N ALA A 27 -5.11 -5.55 0.45
CA ALA A 27 -4.67 -4.85 -0.75
C ALA A 27 -3.14 -4.69 -0.80
N VAL A 28 -2.52 -4.36 0.34
CA VAL A 28 -1.05 -4.33 0.46
C VAL A 28 -0.46 -5.72 0.22
N GLU A 29 -0.99 -6.76 0.86
CA GLU A 29 -0.53 -8.15 0.66
C GLU A 29 -0.59 -8.58 -0.81
N TYR A 30 -1.70 -8.33 -1.50
CA TYR A 30 -1.85 -8.67 -2.92
C TYR A 30 -0.92 -7.86 -3.82
N ALA A 31 -0.77 -6.55 -3.57
CA ALA A 31 0.12 -5.71 -4.36
C ALA A 31 1.60 -6.09 -4.17
N LEU A 32 2.00 -6.45 -2.95
CA LEU A 32 3.34 -6.97 -2.68
C LEU A 32 3.56 -8.35 -3.33
N ALA A 33 2.55 -9.21 -3.33
CA ALA A 33 2.59 -10.52 -4.00
C ALA A 33 2.71 -10.40 -5.53
N ASP A 34 2.10 -9.38 -6.12
CA ASP A 34 2.24 -9.02 -7.55
C ASP A 34 3.60 -8.37 -7.88
N GLY A 35 4.47 -8.19 -6.87
CA GLY A 35 5.79 -7.59 -7.02
C GLY A 35 5.78 -6.07 -7.15
N LEU A 36 4.64 -5.42 -6.89
CA LEU A 36 4.49 -3.97 -6.94
C LEU A 36 5.15 -3.31 -5.73
N ALA A 37 5.54 -2.05 -5.90
CA ALA A 37 5.94 -1.22 -4.77
C ALA A 37 4.68 -0.64 -4.12
N VAL A 38 4.59 -0.67 -2.80
CA VAL A 38 3.40 -0.23 -2.07
C VAL A 38 3.76 0.91 -1.11
N ARG A 39 3.01 2.01 -1.19
CA ARG A 39 3.07 3.13 -0.24
C ARG A 39 1.81 3.12 0.62
N ALA A 40 1.93 2.67 1.86
CA ALA A 40 0.83 2.59 2.80
C ALA A 40 0.77 3.88 3.64
N LEU A 41 -0.36 4.57 3.63
CA LEU A 41 -0.61 5.70 4.52
C LEU A 41 -1.44 5.24 5.72
N ALA A 42 -0.91 5.45 6.92
CA ALA A 42 -1.45 4.92 8.16
C ALA A 42 -1.36 5.92 9.30
N ARG A 43 -2.45 6.09 10.05
CA ARG A 43 -2.44 6.91 11.27
C ARG A 43 -1.53 6.34 12.34
N THR A 44 -1.55 5.01 12.48
CA THR A 44 -0.77 4.28 13.46
C THR A 44 0.14 3.30 12.70
N PRO A 45 1.40 3.64 12.42
CA PRO A 45 2.31 2.76 11.68
C PRO A 45 2.62 1.45 12.43
N ALA A 46 2.44 1.42 13.76
CA ALA A 46 2.61 0.22 14.57
C ALA A 46 1.67 -0.93 14.16
N ASP A 47 0.45 -0.63 13.67
CA ASP A 47 -0.50 -1.64 13.21
C ASP A 47 -0.06 -2.32 11.89
N LEU A 48 0.94 -1.75 11.22
CA LEU A 48 1.54 -2.26 9.99
C LEU A 48 2.95 -2.83 10.21
N ALA A 49 3.45 -2.86 11.44
CA ALA A 49 4.78 -3.38 11.75
C ALA A 49 4.95 -4.85 11.29
N ASP A 50 3.88 -5.64 11.36
CA ASP A 50 3.86 -7.04 10.91
C ASP A 50 4.01 -7.20 9.39
N LEU A 51 3.80 -6.13 8.60
CA LEU A 51 3.83 -6.14 7.13
C LEU A 51 5.15 -5.64 6.55
N ALA A 52 6.20 -5.52 7.37
CA ALA A 52 7.52 -5.06 6.94
C ALA A 52 8.01 -5.82 5.68
N HIS A 53 8.08 -5.11 4.55
CA HIS A 53 8.52 -5.66 3.27
C HIS A 53 9.47 -4.65 2.60
N PRO A 54 10.54 -5.07 1.91
CA PRO A 54 11.49 -4.15 1.26
C PRO A 54 10.86 -3.25 0.19
N ARG A 55 9.66 -3.59 -0.28
CA ARG A 55 8.88 -2.82 -1.26
C ARG A 55 7.69 -2.08 -0.65
N LEU A 56 7.53 -2.14 0.68
CA LEU A 56 6.50 -1.43 1.42
C LEU A 56 7.12 -0.20 2.09
N ALA A 57 6.62 0.98 1.73
CA ALA A 57 6.91 2.22 2.43
C ALA A 57 5.67 2.63 3.23
N VAL A 58 5.80 2.70 4.55
CA VAL A 58 4.71 3.15 5.43
C VAL A 58 4.94 4.63 5.75
N ALA A 59 4.01 5.49 5.33
CA ALA A 59 3.95 6.89 5.69
C ALA A 59 2.96 7.05 6.85
N GLN A 60 3.39 7.68 7.94
CA GLN A 60 2.48 8.03 9.02
C GLN A 60 1.68 9.26 8.59
N GLY A 61 0.35 9.13 8.55
CA GLY A 61 -0.51 10.27 8.24
C GLY A 61 -1.99 9.94 8.25
N ASP A 62 -2.81 10.98 8.23
CA ASP A 62 -4.26 10.85 8.14
C ASP A 62 -4.76 11.22 6.74
N ALA A 63 -5.56 10.35 6.13
CA ALA A 63 -6.14 10.59 4.81
C ALA A 63 -7.16 11.74 4.81
N THR A 64 -7.73 12.08 5.97
CA THR A 64 -8.67 13.19 6.12
C THR A 64 -8.00 14.52 6.42
N ASP A 65 -6.69 14.53 6.67
CA ASP A 65 -5.94 15.74 6.99
C ASP A 65 -4.83 15.95 5.96
N ALA A 66 -5.04 16.92 5.07
CA ALA A 66 -4.10 17.23 4.00
C ALA A 66 -2.72 17.70 4.51
N GLY A 67 -2.61 18.11 5.78
CA GLY A 67 -1.36 18.54 6.40
C GLY A 67 -0.63 17.46 7.19
N ALA A 68 -1.21 16.26 7.33
CA ALA A 68 -0.70 15.21 8.21
C ALA A 68 0.23 14.20 7.52
N VAL A 69 0.93 14.56 6.43
CA VAL A 69 1.72 13.63 5.58
C VAL A 69 3.20 13.95 5.52
#